data_AF-A0A816GQJ2-F1
#
_entry.id   AF-A0A816GQJ2-F1
#
_cell.length_a   1.000
_cell.length_b   1.000
_cell.length_c   1.000
_cell.angle_alpha   90.00
_cell.angle_beta   90.00
_cell.angle_gamma   90.00
#
_symmetry.space_group_name_H-M   'P 1'
#
loop_
_entity.id
_entity.type
_entity.pdbx_description
1 polymer ?
#
loop_
_entity_poly.entity_id
_entity_poly.type
_entity_poly.pdbx_seq_one_letter_code
_entity_poly.pdbx_strand_id
1 'polypeptide(L)' 'MSILNFNVGVLGHVDSGKTSLAKALSTVASTNAFDKNPQSQERGITLDLGFSSFTMDIPEHLMN' A
#
# COMPACT_ATOMS: atom_id res chain seq x y z
N MET A 1 20.66 -12.66 -1.35
CA MET A 1 20.11 -11.33 -1.00
C MET A 1 18.86 -11.58 -0.18
N SER A 2 18.90 -11.34 1.13
CA SER A 2 17.78 -11.59 2.05
C SER A 2 16.91 -10.36 2.15
N ILE A 3 15.59 -10.53 2.03
CA ILE A 3 14.61 -9.46 2.21
C ILE A 3 13.92 -9.70 3.55
N LEU A 4 13.85 -8.65 4.39
CA LEU A 4 13.05 -8.66 5.61
C LEU A 4 11.69 -8.00 5.31
N ASN A 5 10.63 -8.80 5.36
CA ASN A 5 9.29 -8.33 5.00
C ASN A 5 8.54 -7.78 6.21
N PHE A 6 7.92 -6.62 6.03
CA PHE A 6 7.00 -6.01 6.99
C PHE A 6 5.65 -5.76 6.33
N ASN A 7 4.57 -6.12 7.02
CA ASN A 7 3.22 -5.72 6.63
C ASN A 7 2.84 -4.47 7.43
N VAL A 8 2.51 -3.38 6.73
CA VAL A 8 2.15 -2.10 7.35
C VAL A 8 0.73 -1.72 6.94
N GLY A 9 -0.15 -1.58 7.94
CA GLY A 9 -1.52 -1.12 7.71
C GLY A 9 -1.60 0.41 7.65
N VAL A 10 -2.31 0.95 6.65
CA VAL A 10 -2.65 2.38 6.55
C VAL A 10 -4.09 2.59 7.02
N LEU A 11 -4.27 3.20 8.18
CA LEU A 11 -5.60 3.45 8.79
C LEU A 11 -5.91 4.95 8.83
N GLY A 12 -7.20 5.29 8.92
CA GLY A 12 -7.65 6.69 8.93
C GLY A 12 -9.11 6.85 8.49
N HIS A 13 -9.67 8.04 8.74
CA HIS A 13 -11.06 8.40 8.40
C HIS A 13 -11.37 8.23 6.90
N VAL A 14 -12.64 8.10 6.54
CA VAL A 14 -13.04 8.12 5.11
C VAL A 14 -12.55 9.41 4.45
N ASP A 15 -12.15 9.34 3.18
CA ASP A 15 -11.60 10.45 2.40
C ASP A 15 -10.30 11.10 2.94
N SER A 16 -9.62 10.48 3.91
CA SER A 16 -8.34 10.95 4.43
C SER A 16 -7.13 10.68 3.51
N GLY A 17 -7.37 10.30 2.25
CA GLY A 17 -6.30 10.08 1.26
C GLY A 17 -5.44 8.82 1.43
N LYS A 18 -5.89 7.80 2.18
CA LYS A 18 -5.14 6.55 2.42
C LYS A 18 -4.68 5.87 1.13
N THR A 19 -5.57 5.75 0.15
CA THR A 19 -5.25 5.15 -1.16
C THR A 19 -4.24 5.98 -1.93
N SER A 20 -4.38 7.31 -1.92
CA SER A 20 -3.44 8.23 -2.55
C SER A 20 -2.04 8.11 -1.94
N LEU A 21 -1.94 7.99 -0.62
CA LEU A 21 -0.67 7.77 0.08
C LEU A 21 -0.05 6.42 -0.29
N ALA A 22 -0.82 5.34 -0.24
CA ALA A 22 -0.35 4.02 -0.64
C ALA A 22 0.17 4.03 -2.09
N LYS A 23 -0.51 4.75 -2.99
CA LYS A 23 -0.09 4.92 -4.40
C LYS A 23 1.20 5.69 -4.55
N ALA A 24 1.41 6.74 -3.77
CA ALA A 24 2.63 7.54 -3.81
C ALA A 24 3.86 6.79 -3.27
N LEU A 25 3.65 5.91 -2.27
CA LEU A 25 4.74 5.13 -1.65
C LEU A 25 5.13 3.87 -2.42
N SER A 26 4.19 3.27 -3.14
CA SER A 26 4.39 1.93 -3.70
C SER A 26 5.18 1.97 -5.00
N THR A 27 6.20 1.12 -5.09
CA THR A 27 6.95 0.87 -6.33
C THR A 27 6.44 -0.38 -7.07
N VAL A 28 5.68 -1.24 -6.38
CA VAL A 28 5.02 -2.42 -6.94
C VAL A 28 3.52 -2.36 -6.65
N ALA A 29 2.72 -2.40 -7.73
CA ALA A 29 1.26 -2.45 -7.67
C ALA A 29 0.77 -3.90 -7.82
N SER A 30 0.07 -4.46 -6.83
CA SER A 30 -0.52 -5.81 -6.92
C SER A 30 -1.95 -5.80 -7.49
N THR A 31 -2.52 -7.00 -7.65
CA THR A 31 -3.70 -7.39 -8.46
C THR A 31 -4.98 -6.55 -8.24
N ASN A 32 -5.10 -5.84 -7.11
CA ASN A 32 -6.25 -5.00 -6.77
C ASN A 32 -5.88 -3.65 -6.12
N ALA A 33 -4.63 -3.21 -6.28
CA ALA A 33 -4.16 -1.95 -5.70
C ALA A 33 -4.81 -0.73 -6.38
N PHE A 34 -5.07 0.30 -5.58
CA PHE A 34 -5.52 1.63 -6.01
C PHE A 34 -6.92 1.69 -6.63
N ASP A 35 -7.87 0.93 -6.09
CA ASP A 35 -9.27 0.99 -6.53
C ASP A 35 -9.43 0.68 -8.03
N LYS A 36 -8.66 -0.29 -8.55
CA LYS A 36 -8.75 -0.72 -9.97
C LYS A 36 -10.09 -1.36 -10.32
N ASN A 37 -10.82 -1.90 -9.33
CA ASN A 37 -12.14 -2.47 -9.54
C ASN A 37 -13.15 -1.37 -9.93
N PRO A 38 -13.89 -1.50 -11.05
CA PRO A 38 -14.89 -0.52 -11.49
C PRO A 38 -15.90 -0.11 -10.40
N GLN A 39 -16.28 -1.04 -9.51
CA GLN A 39 -17.18 -0.71 -8.39
C GLN A 39 -16.52 0.18 -7.32
N SER A 40 -15.22 0.04 -7.08
CA SER A 40 -14.47 0.91 -6.16
C SER A 40 -14.40 2.33 -6.73
N GLN A 41 -14.26 2.45 -8.05
CA GLN A 41 -14.24 3.74 -8.76
C GLN A 41 -15.61 4.42 -8.77
N GLU A 42 -16.68 3.67 -9.07
CA GLU A 42 -18.05 4.20 -9.06
C GLU A 42 -18.49 4.69 -7.69
N ARG A 43 -18.03 4.04 -6.61
CA ARG A 43 -18.44 4.36 -5.24
C ARG A 43 -17.45 5.26 -4.50
N GLY A 44 -16.27 5.52 -5.06
CA GLY A 44 -15.20 6.29 -4.39
C GLY A 44 -14.68 5.64 -3.10
N ILE A 45 -14.79 4.32 -2.96
CA ILE A 45 -14.36 3.58 -1.76
C ILE A 45 -13.50 2.38 -2.13
N THR A 46 -12.59 2.00 -1.23
CA THR A 46 -11.82 0.76 -1.34
C THR A 46 -12.66 -0.42 -0.84
N LEU A 47 -13.11 -1.28 -1.77
CA LEU A 47 -13.92 -2.47 -1.48
C LEU A 47 -13.10 -3.72 -1.10
N ASP A 48 -11.85 -3.82 -1.59
CA ASP A 48 -10.96 -4.96 -1.38
C ASP A 48 -9.71 -4.57 -0.59
N LEU A 49 -9.14 -5.50 0.17
CA LEU A 49 -7.79 -5.35 0.74
C LEU A 49 -6.76 -5.32 -0.40
N GLY A 50 -6.46 -4.13 -0.91
CA GLY A 50 -5.43 -3.90 -1.91
C GLY A 50 -4.05 -3.97 -1.29
N PHE A 51 -3.21 -4.89 -1.76
CA PHE A 51 -1.81 -4.97 -1.36
C PHE A 51 -0.94 -4.18 -2.34
N SER A 52 -0.04 -3.38 -1.80
CA SER A 52 1.01 -2.69 -2.55
C SER A 52 2.29 -2.72 -1.74
N SER A 53 3.44 -2.66 -2.40
CA SER A 53 4.73 -2.73 -1.72
C SER A 53 5.76 -1.80 -2.32
N PHE A 54 6.78 -1.54 -1.51
CA PHE A 54 8.01 -0.89 -1.92
C PHE A 54 9.18 -1.55 -1.17
N THR A 55 10.38 -1.37 -1.70
CA THR A 55 11.62 -1.86 -1.08
C THR A 55 12.50 -0.65 -0.73
N MET A 56 13.16 -0.72 0.42
CA MET A 56 14.19 0.24 0.83
C MET A 56 15.39 -0.50 1.41
N ASP A 57 16.52 0.17 1.51
CA ASP A 57 17.71 -0.37 2.17
C ASP A 57 17.44 -0.61 3.66
N ILE A 58 18.06 -1.65 4.22
CA ILE A 58 17.92 -1.99 5.64
C ILE A 58 18.58 -0.87 6.46
N PRO A 59 17.86 -0.23 7.41
CA PRO A 59 18.45 0.75 8.30
C PRO A 59 19.62 0.19 9.11
N GLU A 60 20.66 1.00 9.35
CA GLU A 60 21.88 0.55 10.05
C GLU A 60 21.63 -0.11 11.40
N HIS A 61 20.65 0.39 12.16
CA HIS A 61 20.31 -0.14 13.48
C HIS A 61 19.63 -1.53 13.45
N LEU A 62 19.23 -2.04 12.28
CA LEU A 62 18.64 -3.36 12.09
C LEU A 62 19.61 -4.37 11.45
N MET A 63 20.86 -3.98 11.18
CA MET A 63 21.88 -4.84 10.56
C MET A 63 22.66 -5.71 11.56
N ASN A 64 22.33 -5.66 12.85
CA ASN A 64 23.04 -6.36 13.94
C ASN A 64 22.28 -7.57 14.48
#